data_AF-A0A7C0XGY6-F1
#
_entry.id   AF-A0A7C0XGY6-F1
#
_cell.length_a   1.000
_cell.length_b   1.000
_cell.length_c   1.000
_cell.angle_alpha   90.00
_cell.angle_beta   90.00
_cell.angle_gamma   90.00
#
_symmetry.space_group_name_H-M   'P 1'
#
loop_
_entity.id
_entity.type
_entity.pdbx_description
1 polymer ?
#
loop_
_entity_poly.entity_id
_entity_poly.type
_entity_poly.pdbx_seq_one_letter_code
_entity_poly.pdbx_strand_id
1 'polypeptide(L)' 'GIVVVPSLECLSAPQEGSTVLFIMHEGIKVRILDKELDWFKIELPDGKQGWVKNESIGVI' A
#
# COMPACT_ATOMS: atom_id res chain seq x y z
N GLY A 1 -3.34 0.19 12.50
CA GLY A 1 -3.96 -1.01 11.90
C GLY A 1 -2.88 -1.88 11.33
N ILE A 2 -3.04 -3.18 11.41
CA ILE A 2 -2.16 -4.15 10.74
C ILE A 2 -2.93 -4.57 9.49
N VAL A 3 -2.32 -4.36 8.32
CA VAL A 3 -2.95 -4.71 7.04
C VAL A 3 -2.22 -5.88 6.44
N VAL A 4 -2.97 -6.88 5.97
CA VAL A 4 -2.45 -8.08 5.30
C VAL A 4 -3.10 -8.14 3.93
N VAL A 5 -2.26 -8.21 2.88
CA VAL A 5 -2.67 -8.19 1.48
C VAL A 5 -2.08 -9.41 0.77
N PRO A 6 -2.70 -9.99 -0.28
CA PRO A 6 -2.16 -11.14 -1.02
C PRO A 6 -1.05 -10.76 -2.02
N SER A 7 -1.19 -9.62 -2.68
CA SER A 7 -0.20 -9.06 -3.60
C SER A 7 -0.52 -7.60 -3.83
N LEU A 8 0.41 -6.69 -3.55
CA LEU A 8 0.14 -5.26 -3.60
C LEU A 8 1.26 -4.52 -4.32
N GLU A 9 0.88 -3.82 -5.37
CA GLU A 9 1.78 -2.95 -6.10
C GLU A 9 1.79 -1.58 -5.43
N CYS A 10 2.94 -1.19 -4.89
CA CYS A 10 3.11 0.11 -4.29
C CYS A 10 3.52 1.10 -5.38
N LEU A 11 2.71 2.13 -5.56
CA LEU A 11 2.85 3.15 -6.59
C LEU A 11 3.51 4.41 -6.00
N SER A 12 4.24 5.14 -6.84
CA SER A 12 4.88 6.40 -6.43
C SER A 12 3.90 7.54 -6.19
N ALA A 13 2.73 7.49 -6.82
CA ALA A 13 1.68 8.48 -6.72
C ALA A 13 0.30 7.79 -6.69
N PRO A 14 -0.72 8.44 -6.10
CA PRO A 14 -2.09 7.93 -6.06
C PRO A 14 -2.79 8.11 -7.42
N GLN A 15 -2.20 7.54 -8.48
CA GLN A 15 -2.80 7.51 -9.82
C GLN A 15 -2.75 6.11 -10.40
N GLU A 16 -3.78 5.78 -11.19
CA GLU A 16 -3.83 4.54 -11.94
C GLU A 16 -2.83 4.60 -13.11
N GLY A 17 -1.93 3.62 -13.21
CA GLY A 17 -0.87 3.61 -14.22
C GLY A 17 0.42 4.34 -13.82
N SER A 18 0.55 4.75 -12.56
CA SER A 18 1.82 5.27 -12.04
C SER A 18 2.94 4.23 -12.04
N THR A 19 4.18 4.69 -11.90
CA THR A 19 5.32 3.78 -11.77
C THR A 19 5.19 2.96 -10.48
N VAL A 20 5.17 1.63 -10.64
CA VAL A 20 5.28 0.69 -9.53
C VAL A 20 6.67 0.84 -8.93
N LEU A 21 6.73 1.32 -7.68
CA LEU A 21 7.98 1.45 -6.93
C LEU A 21 8.49 0.08 -6.48
N PHE A 22 7.58 -0.77 -5.99
CA PHE A 22 7.88 -2.12 -5.54
C PHE A 22 6.59 -2.93 -5.37
N ILE A 23 6.72 -4.24 -5.47
CA ILE A 23 5.63 -5.19 -5.28
C ILE A 23 5.83 -5.86 -3.94
N MET A 24 4.78 -5.88 -3.12
CA MET A 24 4.73 -6.61 -1.86
C MET A 24 4.03 -7.95 -2.07
N HIS A 25 4.61 -9.00 -1.48
CA HIS A 25 3.98 -10.31 -1.37
C HIS A 25 3.15 -10.39 -0.09
N GLU A 26 2.33 -11.43 -0.01
CA GLU A 26 1.43 -11.59 1.12
C GLU A 26 2.10 -11.70 2.48
N GLY A 27 1.36 -11.28 3.50
CA GLY A 27 1.80 -11.41 4.89
C GLY A 27 2.70 -10.28 5.40
N ILE A 28 2.97 -9.25 4.59
CA ILE A 28 3.72 -8.07 5.03
C ILE A 28 2.78 -7.14 5.79
N LYS A 29 3.12 -6.87 7.06
CA LYS A 29 2.43 -5.88 7.88
C LYS A 29 2.87 -4.48 7.45
N VAL A 30 1.92 -3.69 6.97
CA VAL A 30 2.15 -2.27 6.62
C VAL A 30 1.40 -1.35 7.58
N ARG A 31 1.93 -0.15 7.79
CA ARG A 31 1.26 0.91 8.55
C ARG A 31 0.57 1.86 7.58
N ILE A 32 -0.72 2.10 7.77
CA ILE A 32 -1.40 3.17 7.04
C ILE A 32 -1.01 4.50 7.69
N LEU A 33 -0.35 5.35 6.92
CA LEU A 33 -0.04 6.73 7.29
C LEU A 33 -1.21 7.65 6.95
N ASP A 34 -1.78 7.48 5.75
CA ASP A 34 -2.82 8.37 5.25
C ASP A 34 -3.83 7.62 4.37
N LYS A 35 -4.99 8.24 4.17
CA LYS A 35 -6.10 7.70 3.38
C LYS A 35 -6.76 8.79 2.56
N GLU A 36 -6.70 8.63 1.24
CA GLU A 36 -7.11 9.64 0.29
C GLU A 36 -8.02 9.01 -0.77
N LEU A 37 -9.33 9.24 -0.66
CA LEU A 37 -10.36 8.68 -1.55
C LEU A 37 -10.20 7.16 -1.72
N ASP A 38 -9.64 6.75 -2.85
CA ASP A 38 -9.42 5.35 -3.23
C ASP A 38 -8.03 4.82 -2.91
N TRP A 39 -7.18 5.64 -2.30
CA TRP A 39 -5.77 5.35 -2.04
C TRP A 39 -5.45 5.37 -0.57
N PHE A 40 -4.58 4.45 -0.15
CA PHE A 40 -3.94 4.49 1.15
C PHE A 40 -2.47 4.77 0.97
N LYS A 41 -1.96 5.73 1.73
CA LYS A 41 -0.53 5.92 1.89
C LYS A 41 -0.07 4.98 3.00
N ILE A 42 0.82 4.06 2.64
CA ILE A 42 1.37 3.10 3.57
C ILE A 42 2.86 3.28 3.77
N GLU A 43 3.33 2.84 4.93
CA GLU A 43 4.72 2.73 5.30
C GLU A 43 5.04 1.28 5.66
N LEU A 44 6.07 0.77 4.99
CA LEU A 44 6.71 -0.50 5.28
C LEU A 44 7.54 -0.40 6.56
N PRO A 45 7.74 -1.51 7.28
CA PRO A 45 8.68 -1.57 8.41
C PRO A 45 10.13 -1.24 8.03
N ASP A 46 10.48 -1.35 6.74
CA ASP A 46 11.77 -0.96 6.16
C ASP A 46 11.92 0.57 5.99
N GLY A 47 10.88 1.36 6.32
CA GLY A 47 10.86 2.82 6.16
C GLY A 47 10.46 3.31 4.77
N LYS A 48 10.22 2.40 3.82
CA LYS A 48 9.71 2.73 2.49
C LYS A 48 8.25 3.13 2.55
N GLN A 49 7.89 4.18 1.83
CA GLN A 49 6.52 4.68 1.73
C GLN A 49 6.01 4.57 0.29
N GLY A 50 4.70 4.36 0.15
CA GLY A 50 4.07 4.31 -1.16
C GLY A 50 2.55 4.39 -1.09
N TRP A 51 1.95 4.55 -2.25
CA TRP A 51 0.50 4.63 -2.42
C TRP A 51 -0.02 3.32 -2.96
N VAL A 52 -1.15 2.89 -2.41
CA VAL A 52 -1.78 1.62 -2.77
C VAL A 52 -3.27 1.81 -2.81
N LYS A 53 -3.97 1.09 -3.68
CA LYS A 53 -5.43 1.19 -3.72
C LYS A 53 -6.05 0.56 -2.47
N ASN A 54 -7.14 1.16 -2.01
CA ASN A 54 -7.90 0.66 -0.88
C ASN A 54 -8.48 -0.74 -1.12
N GLU A 55 -8.88 -1.06 -2.36
CA GLU A 55 -9.45 -2.36 -2.74
C GLU A 55 -8.47 -3.52 -2.51
N SER A 56 -7.18 -3.23 -2.64
CA SER A 56 -6.13 -4.22 -2.52
C SER A 56 -5.65 -4.38 -1.06
N ILE A 57 -6.14 -3.55 -0.14
CA ILE A 57 -5.85 -3.56 1.29
C ILE A 57 -7.00 -4.16 2.10
N GLY A 58 -6.74 -5.28 2.76
CA GLY A 58 -7.63 -5.85 3.76
C GLY A 58 -7.34 -5.29 5.14
N VAL A 59 -8.19 -4.39 5.65
CA VAL A 59 -8.16 -3.97 7.06
C VAL A 59 -8.94 -5.00 7.88
N ILE A 60 -8.23 -5.75 8.71
CA ILE A 60 -8.80 -6.70 9.69
C ILE A 60 -8.61 -6.21 11.13
#